data_AF-A0A7Y5R6R7-F1
#
_entry.id   AF-A0A7Y5R6R7-F1
#
_cell.length_a   1.000
_cell.length_b   1.000
_cell.length_c   1.000
_cell.angle_alpha   90.00
_cell.angle_beta   90.00
_cell.angle_gamma   90.00
#
_symmetry.space_group_name_H-M   'P 1'
#
loop_
_entity.id
_entity.type
_entity.pdbx_description
1 polymer ?
#
loop_
_entity_poly.entity_id
_entity_poly.type
_entity_poly.pdbx_seq_one_letter_code
_entity_poly.pdbx_strand_id
1 'polypeptide(L)'
;MITILSYLTSALMLSLWFYNREKKPWDTVFRNLFFASFALYFLDGLIGAESFSFRLSHMVRDIVLLSAAGLCFQWLVRFRQWFFVAITVVIASLAWYQARQGWTQHDSAVSDVALDSQGELLVELREGADASLLDAIAEKYGVTYRRAFQPLDAAATDLDDYYVINVPKDQEGKIGKIKKAINRLKGVEWLEENEQINVAPLPAKQLPEINKRFGINDPGVTHLWGFDAMSVDQLYTELAKAKPAKKARIAILDTGVDAQHEDLKGNYTSVKSTYDNDPKGHGTHCAGIAGAVSNNGVGVASFSRDNNFVSISSIKVLNASGMGTQQTIIAGIIEAADNRVDVISLSLGGRSNQSRQKAYEKALKYANDKGVIVVAAAGNANRNANEFSPANTPGVICVSAIDSELNRAVFSNYVNNIDMGLAAPGVNIYSTIPGSKYEAYNGTSMATPYIAGLVGLMKSLKPSLTTKEAYRILRDTGKNTRNTKETGKLIQPGGAVKALVGW
;
A
#
# COMPACT_ATOMS: atom_id res chain seq x y z
N MET A 1 -24.55 10.03 -4.60
CA MET A 1 -25.42 11.18 -4.26
C MET A 1 -26.85 10.73 -3.96
N ILE A 2 -27.41 9.79 -4.73
CA ILE A 2 -28.75 9.19 -4.48
C ILE A 2 -28.80 8.38 -3.17
N THR A 3 -27.80 7.53 -2.90
CA THR A 3 -27.64 6.76 -1.65
C THR A 3 -27.70 7.60 -0.37
N ILE A 4 -26.99 8.73 -0.32
CA ILE A 4 -26.96 9.60 0.88
C ILE A 4 -28.33 10.22 1.10
N LEU A 5 -28.99 10.67 0.02
CA LEU A 5 -30.29 11.30 0.11
C LEU A 5 -31.37 10.30 0.57
N SER A 6 -31.37 9.08 0.04
CA SER A 6 -32.32 8.03 0.45
C SER A 6 -32.09 7.63 1.92
N TYR A 7 -30.84 7.48 2.36
CA TYR A 7 -30.50 7.18 3.76
C TYR A 7 -30.95 8.28 4.74
N LEU A 8 -30.66 9.55 4.44
CA LEU A 8 -31.08 10.67 5.28
C LEU A 8 -32.61 10.83 5.29
N THR A 9 -33.26 10.55 4.15
CA THR A 9 -34.72 10.50 4.06
C THR A 9 -35.28 9.40 4.95
N SER A 10 -34.67 8.21 4.98
CA SER A 10 -35.06 7.13 5.90
C SER A 10 -34.90 7.52 7.36
N ALA A 11 -33.79 8.14 7.75
CA ALA A 11 -33.60 8.63 9.13
C ALA A 11 -34.67 9.66 9.53
N LEU A 12 -34.99 10.59 8.62
CA LEU A 12 -36.05 11.59 8.85
C LEU A 12 -37.43 10.93 8.98
N MET A 13 -37.79 10.03 8.07
CA MET A 13 -39.09 9.35 8.11
C MET A 13 -39.23 8.45 9.35
N LEU A 14 -38.15 7.80 9.77
CA LEU A 14 -38.10 7.04 11.02
C LEU A 14 -38.41 7.93 12.23
N SER A 15 -37.82 9.12 12.28
CA SER A 15 -38.07 10.09 13.36
C SER A 15 -39.53 10.56 13.41
N LEU A 16 -40.11 10.89 12.24
CA LEU A 16 -41.51 11.32 12.13
C LEU A 16 -42.48 10.19 12.43
N TRP A 17 -42.13 8.95 12.10
CA TRP A 17 -42.91 7.78 12.46
C TRP A 17 -42.98 7.62 13.98
N PHE A 18 -41.84 7.63 14.69
CA PHE A 18 -41.85 7.54 16.15
C PHE A 18 -42.62 8.69 16.81
N TYR A 19 -42.51 9.92 16.29
CA TYR A 19 -43.24 11.08 16.80
C TYR A 19 -44.76 10.98 16.68
N ASN A 20 -45.24 10.34 15.59
CA ASN A 20 -46.66 10.24 15.25
C ASN A 20 -47.23 8.83 15.50
N ARG A 21 -46.51 7.96 16.20
CA ARG A 21 -46.88 6.55 16.42
C ARG A 21 -48.27 6.37 17.06
N GLU A 22 -48.72 7.32 17.85
CA GLU A 22 -50.04 7.32 18.50
C GLU A 22 -51.12 8.09 17.71
N LYS A 23 -50.75 8.77 16.62
CA LYS A 23 -51.65 9.63 15.85
C LYS A 23 -51.99 8.99 14.50
N LYS A 24 -53.11 8.26 14.43
CA LYS A 24 -53.67 7.84 13.14
C LYS A 24 -54.31 9.05 12.44
N PRO A 25 -54.11 9.26 11.12
CA PRO A 25 -53.52 8.34 10.14
C PRO A 25 -51.99 8.46 9.96
N TRP A 26 -51.34 9.43 10.62
CA TRP A 26 -49.93 9.77 10.42
C TRP A 26 -48.94 8.65 10.76
N ASP A 27 -49.24 7.79 11.74
CA ASP A 27 -48.46 6.57 12.01
C ASP A 27 -48.28 5.72 10.73
N THR A 28 -49.39 5.44 10.03
CA THR A 28 -49.38 4.64 8.80
C THR A 28 -48.59 5.32 7.68
N VAL A 29 -48.76 6.63 7.52
CA VAL A 29 -48.10 7.41 6.46
C VAL A 29 -46.59 7.38 6.64
N PHE A 30 -46.09 7.75 7.82
CA PHE A 30 -44.65 7.84 8.06
C PHE A 30 -43.97 6.48 8.14
N ARG A 31 -44.67 5.45 8.65
CA ARG A 31 -44.19 4.07 8.59
C ARG A 31 -43.95 3.62 7.14
N ASN A 32 -44.93 3.85 6.26
CA ASN A 32 -44.81 3.45 4.87
C ASN A 32 -43.70 4.23 4.14
N LEU A 33 -43.58 5.54 4.39
CA LEU A 33 -42.50 6.36 3.83
C LEU A 33 -41.11 5.95 4.33
N PHE A 34 -41.00 5.53 5.60
CA PHE A 34 -39.77 4.96 6.13
C PHE A 34 -39.38 3.69 5.37
N PHE A 35 -40.28 2.69 5.29
CA PHE A 35 -39.96 1.45 4.58
C PHE A 35 -39.72 1.65 3.08
N ALA A 36 -40.43 2.58 2.43
CA ALA A 36 -40.20 2.89 1.02
C ALA A 36 -38.82 3.54 0.79
N SER A 37 -38.46 4.57 1.57
CA SER A 37 -37.14 5.20 1.48
C SER A 37 -36.00 4.24 1.86
N PHE A 38 -36.22 3.40 2.87
CA PHE A 38 -35.25 2.40 3.30
C PHE A 38 -35.07 1.31 2.24
N ALA A 39 -36.15 0.85 1.59
CA ALA A 39 -36.08 -0.09 0.48
C ALA A 39 -35.33 0.52 -0.72
N LEU A 40 -35.54 1.80 -1.04
CA LEU A 40 -34.78 2.49 -2.09
C LEU A 40 -33.29 2.59 -1.75
N TYR A 41 -32.96 2.95 -0.51
CA TYR A 41 -31.57 2.92 -0.02
C TYR A 41 -30.96 1.52 -0.13
N PHE A 42 -31.70 0.49 0.28
CA PHE A 42 -31.24 -0.90 0.25
C PHE A 42 -31.05 -1.40 -1.18
N LEU A 43 -31.97 -1.08 -2.09
CA LEU A 43 -31.91 -1.45 -3.51
C LEU A 43 -30.73 -0.77 -4.22
N ASP A 44 -30.50 0.52 -3.94
CA ASP A 44 -29.33 1.26 -4.44
C ASP A 44 -28.02 0.63 -3.92
N GLY A 45 -28.01 0.23 -2.65
CA GLY A 45 -26.92 -0.55 -2.05
C GLY A 45 -26.68 -1.92 -2.70
N LEU A 46 -27.68 -2.53 -3.33
CA LEU A 46 -27.56 -3.81 -4.05
C LEU A 46 -27.14 -3.67 -5.52
N ILE A 47 -27.38 -2.51 -6.14
CA ILE A 47 -27.16 -2.29 -7.58
C ILE A 47 -25.88 -1.48 -7.87
N GLY A 48 -25.24 -0.90 -6.84
CA GLY A 48 -24.00 -0.11 -6.98
C GLY A 48 -22.81 -0.86 -7.62
N ALA A 49 -21.87 -0.13 -8.21
CA ALA A 49 -20.73 -0.69 -8.95
C ALA A 49 -19.62 -1.36 -8.09
N GLU A 50 -19.75 -1.34 -6.76
CA GLU A 50 -18.77 -1.88 -5.82
C GLU A 50 -19.01 -3.37 -5.48
N SER A 51 -18.05 -4.01 -4.81
CA SER A 51 -18.17 -5.43 -4.45
C SER A 51 -19.36 -5.68 -3.49
N PHE A 52 -19.98 -6.87 -3.58
CA PHE A 52 -21.15 -7.19 -2.75
C PHE A 52 -20.84 -7.24 -1.25
N SER A 53 -19.69 -7.80 -0.85
CA SER A 53 -19.28 -7.88 0.55
C SER A 53 -19.02 -6.49 1.16
N PHE A 54 -18.41 -5.58 0.40
CA PHE A 54 -18.22 -4.19 0.79
C PHE A 54 -19.57 -3.50 1.03
N ARG A 55 -20.47 -3.54 0.03
CA ARG A 55 -21.82 -2.95 0.11
C ARG A 55 -22.60 -3.53 1.28
N LEU A 56 -22.53 -4.84 1.50
CA LEU A 56 -23.18 -5.51 2.63
C LEU A 56 -22.67 -5.01 3.98
N SER A 57 -21.35 -4.83 4.15
CA SER A 57 -20.78 -4.33 5.41
C SER A 57 -21.24 -2.90 5.72
N HIS A 58 -21.34 -2.05 4.71
CA HIS A 58 -21.88 -0.69 4.82
C HIS A 58 -23.35 -0.70 5.17
N MET A 59 -24.14 -1.53 4.50
CA MET A 59 -25.57 -1.66 4.77
C MET A 59 -25.81 -2.17 6.18
N VAL A 60 -25.05 -3.15 6.66
CA VAL A 60 -25.14 -3.65 8.05
C VAL A 60 -24.82 -2.55 9.05
N ARG A 61 -23.73 -1.80 8.84
CA ARG A 61 -23.36 -0.65 9.69
C ARG A 61 -24.47 0.41 9.71
N ASP A 62 -24.95 0.81 8.54
CA ASP A 62 -25.95 1.86 8.38
C ASP A 62 -27.31 1.43 8.98
N ILE A 63 -27.65 0.13 8.91
CA ILE A 63 -28.79 -0.46 9.64
C ILE A 63 -28.61 -0.34 11.15
N VAL A 64 -27.41 -0.64 11.68
CA VAL A 64 -27.11 -0.50 13.12
C VAL A 64 -27.24 0.96 13.55
N LEU A 65 -26.74 1.91 12.75
CA LEU A 65 -26.85 3.34 13.03
C LEU A 65 -28.31 3.84 12.97
N LEU A 66 -29.08 3.42 11.96
CA LEU A 66 -30.51 3.73 11.88
C LEU A 66 -31.29 3.12 13.05
N SER A 67 -30.93 1.91 13.48
CA SER A 67 -31.53 1.25 14.63
C SER A 67 -31.22 1.99 15.94
N ALA A 68 -29.97 2.42 16.13
CA ALA A 68 -29.56 3.25 17.25
C ALA A 68 -30.30 4.60 17.24
N ALA A 69 -30.41 5.26 16.08
CA ALA A 69 -31.18 6.48 15.91
C ALA A 69 -32.68 6.24 16.23
N GLY A 70 -33.25 5.12 15.83
CA GLY A 70 -34.61 4.71 16.18
C GLY A 70 -34.82 4.58 17.69
N LEU A 71 -33.89 3.94 18.41
CA LEU A 71 -33.92 3.86 19.87
C LEU A 71 -33.81 5.25 20.53
N CYS A 72 -32.94 6.11 20.01
CA CYS A 72 -32.84 7.50 20.45
C CYS A 72 -34.15 8.25 20.22
N PHE A 73 -34.76 8.15 19.03
CA PHE A 73 -36.05 8.79 18.75
C PHE A 73 -37.15 8.27 19.65
N GLN A 74 -37.23 6.96 19.88
CA GLN A 74 -38.19 6.36 20.80
C GLN A 74 -38.07 6.94 22.22
N TRP A 75 -36.84 7.17 22.69
CA TRP A 75 -36.60 7.82 23.98
C TRP A 75 -36.96 9.32 23.94
N LEU A 76 -36.55 10.03 22.89
CA LEU A 76 -36.73 11.48 22.72
C LEU A 76 -38.20 11.89 22.55
N VAL A 77 -39.09 11.02 22.08
CA VAL A 77 -40.53 11.31 21.97
C VAL A 77 -41.15 11.74 23.31
N ARG A 78 -40.57 11.30 24.44
CA ARG A 78 -40.98 11.70 25.79
C ARG A 78 -40.72 13.19 26.08
N PHE A 79 -39.81 13.82 25.33
CA PHE A 79 -39.39 15.22 25.48
C PHE A 79 -39.85 16.06 24.28
N ARG A 80 -41.17 16.18 24.11
CA ARG A 80 -41.80 16.79 22.91
C ARG A 80 -41.27 18.18 22.55
N GLN A 81 -40.89 19.00 23.53
CA GLN A 81 -40.36 20.36 23.31
C GLN A 81 -38.95 20.38 22.71
N TRP A 82 -38.15 19.32 22.92
CA TRP A 82 -36.77 19.20 22.45
C TRP A 82 -36.61 18.25 21.26
N PHE A 83 -37.68 17.55 20.90
CA PHE A 83 -37.66 16.49 19.90
C PHE A 83 -37.12 16.95 18.54
N PHE A 84 -37.59 18.08 18.02
CA PHE A 84 -37.15 18.60 16.72
C PHE A 84 -35.70 19.11 16.75
N VAL A 85 -35.26 19.70 17.86
CA VAL A 85 -33.86 20.13 18.04
C VAL A 85 -32.94 18.90 18.04
N ALA A 86 -33.31 17.86 18.79
CA ALA A 86 -32.55 16.62 18.85
C ALA A 86 -32.51 15.88 17.50
N ILE A 87 -33.61 15.87 16.74
CA ILE A 87 -33.62 15.33 15.37
C ILE A 87 -32.64 16.08 14.48
N THR A 88 -32.68 17.42 14.49
CA THR A 88 -31.76 18.21 13.65
C THR A 88 -30.31 17.88 13.97
N VAL A 89 -29.95 17.71 15.24
CA VAL A 89 -28.60 17.29 15.65
C VAL A 89 -28.28 15.88 15.16
N VAL A 90 -29.18 14.91 15.33
CA VAL A 90 -28.95 13.51 14.90
C VAL A 90 -28.83 13.42 13.38
N ILE A 91 -29.72 14.07 12.62
CA ILE A 91 -29.69 14.09 11.15
C ILE A 91 -28.46 14.84 10.65
N ALA A 92 -28.10 15.99 11.24
CA ALA A 92 -26.89 16.71 10.88
C ALA A 92 -25.63 15.88 11.17
N SER A 93 -25.61 15.13 12.28
CA SER A 93 -24.52 14.22 12.62
C SER A 93 -24.42 13.06 11.63
N LEU A 94 -25.55 12.46 11.22
CA LEU A 94 -25.60 11.41 10.20
C LEU A 94 -25.21 11.95 8.82
N ALA A 95 -25.63 13.17 8.46
CA ALA A 95 -25.28 13.82 7.21
C ALA A 95 -23.79 14.17 7.16
N TRP A 96 -23.24 14.70 8.25
CA TRP A 96 -21.81 14.94 8.39
C TRP A 96 -21.00 13.64 8.35
N TYR A 97 -21.48 12.60 9.01
CA TYR A 97 -20.86 11.27 8.97
C TYR A 97 -20.86 10.68 7.57
N GLN A 98 -22.03 10.65 6.90
CA GLN A 98 -22.14 10.18 5.52
C GLN A 98 -21.34 11.04 4.54
N ALA A 99 -21.26 12.37 4.75
CA ALA A 99 -20.41 13.24 3.94
C ALA A 99 -18.92 12.94 4.14
N ARG A 100 -18.48 12.63 5.37
CA ARG A 100 -17.10 12.18 5.60
C ARG A 100 -16.81 10.80 5.02
N GLN A 101 -17.81 9.91 4.99
CA GLN A 101 -17.69 8.63 4.29
C GLN A 101 -17.74 8.79 2.75
N GLY A 102 -18.43 9.81 2.24
CA GLY A 102 -18.37 10.16 0.82
C GLY A 102 -16.98 10.62 0.35
N TRP A 103 -16.10 10.99 1.30
CA TRP A 103 -14.68 11.29 1.07
C TRP A 103 -13.76 10.10 1.37
N THR A 104 -14.29 8.98 1.87
CA THR A 104 -13.60 7.69 1.95
C THR A 104 -13.88 6.80 0.74
N GLN A 105 -14.40 7.38 -0.36
CA GLN A 105 -14.35 6.74 -1.68
C GLN A 105 -12.89 6.65 -2.13
N HIS A 106 -12.23 5.58 -1.70
CA HIS A 106 -11.44 4.64 -2.50
C HIS A 106 -10.95 3.51 -1.62
N ASP A 107 -11.86 2.67 -1.15
CA ASP A 107 -11.49 1.28 -0.85
C ASP A 107 -11.40 0.54 -2.19
N SER A 108 -10.28 0.74 -2.89
CA SER A 108 -9.89 -0.04 -4.07
C SER A 108 -8.62 -0.82 -3.77
N ALA A 109 -8.68 -1.73 -2.81
CA ALA A 109 -7.83 -2.91 -2.64
C ALA A 109 -8.16 -3.42 -1.22
N VAL A 110 -9.06 -4.38 -1.03
CA VAL A 110 -8.86 -5.79 -1.35
C VAL A 110 -10.27 -6.38 -1.50
N SER A 111 -10.68 -6.70 -2.73
CA SER A 111 -11.80 -7.63 -2.91
C SER A 111 -11.39 -8.98 -2.32
N ASP A 112 -12.34 -9.65 -1.65
CA ASP A 112 -12.20 -11.02 -1.16
C ASP A 112 -11.34 -11.87 -2.12
N VAL A 113 -10.26 -12.41 -1.57
CA VAL A 113 -9.20 -13.12 -2.29
C VAL A 113 -9.82 -14.31 -3.00
N ALA A 114 -9.99 -14.18 -4.32
CA ALA A 114 -9.94 -15.35 -5.17
C ALA A 114 -8.52 -15.91 -5.05
N LEU A 115 -8.40 -17.21 -4.75
CA LEU A 115 -7.13 -17.92 -4.85
C LEU A 115 -6.52 -17.67 -6.23
N ASP A 116 -5.20 -17.74 -6.33
CA ASP A 116 -4.58 -17.87 -7.64
C ASP A 116 -5.26 -19.01 -8.38
N SER A 117 -5.59 -18.74 -9.64
CA SER A 117 -6.25 -19.68 -10.57
C SER A 117 -5.33 -20.85 -10.98
N GLN A 118 -4.30 -21.11 -10.15
CA GLN A 118 -3.20 -22.06 -10.29
C GLN A 118 -2.82 -22.71 -8.95
N GLY A 119 -3.47 -22.36 -7.82
CA GLY A 119 -3.21 -22.99 -6.51
C GLY A 119 -1.73 -23.17 -6.17
N GLU A 120 -0.89 -22.17 -6.44
CA GLU A 120 0.56 -22.35 -6.39
C GLU A 120 1.06 -22.48 -4.94
N LEU A 121 1.97 -23.43 -4.71
CA LEU A 121 2.62 -23.65 -3.42
C LEU A 121 4.11 -23.36 -3.53
N LEU A 122 4.71 -22.79 -2.49
CA LEU A 122 6.15 -22.69 -2.33
C LEU A 122 6.61 -23.78 -1.36
N VAL A 123 7.45 -24.67 -1.85
CA VAL A 123 8.00 -25.80 -1.10
C VAL A 123 9.49 -25.59 -0.95
N GLU A 124 9.97 -25.58 0.26
CA GLU A 124 11.39 -25.62 0.57
C GLU A 124 11.81 -27.05 0.81
N LEU A 125 12.79 -27.52 0.05
CA LEU A 125 13.43 -28.80 0.31
C LEU A 125 14.57 -28.61 1.30
N ARG A 126 14.90 -29.68 2.03
CA ARG A 126 16.11 -29.70 2.85
C ARG A 126 17.34 -29.62 1.94
N GLU A 127 18.39 -28.98 2.43
CA GLU A 127 19.67 -28.91 1.74
C GLU A 127 20.13 -30.30 1.26
N GLY A 128 20.45 -30.41 -0.03
CA GLY A 128 20.88 -31.66 -0.67
C GLY A 128 19.78 -32.68 -0.95
N ALA A 129 18.51 -32.39 -0.67
CA ALA A 129 17.39 -33.26 -1.05
C ALA A 129 17.14 -33.20 -2.57
N ASP A 130 16.93 -34.36 -3.19
CA ASP A 130 16.59 -34.46 -4.60
C ASP A 130 15.11 -34.12 -4.84
N ALA A 131 14.85 -33.20 -5.77
CA ALA A 131 13.50 -32.78 -6.14
C ALA A 131 12.63 -33.93 -6.69
N SER A 132 13.23 -35.04 -7.15
CA SER A 132 12.51 -36.26 -7.55
C SER A 132 11.60 -36.83 -6.45
N LEU A 133 11.81 -36.46 -5.18
CA LEU A 133 10.88 -36.79 -4.09
C LEU A 133 9.46 -36.26 -4.33
N LEU A 134 9.29 -35.24 -5.18
CA LEU A 134 8.01 -34.66 -5.55
C LEU A 134 7.33 -35.43 -6.70
N ASP A 135 8.02 -36.32 -7.42
CA ASP A 135 7.49 -37.01 -8.60
C ASP A 135 6.24 -37.83 -8.29
N ALA A 136 6.26 -38.59 -7.20
CA ALA A 136 5.11 -39.38 -6.78
C ALA A 136 3.87 -38.51 -6.46
N ILE A 137 4.07 -37.27 -6.03
CA ILE A 137 3.00 -36.30 -5.81
C ILE A 137 2.57 -35.67 -7.14
N ALA A 138 3.53 -35.31 -7.99
CA ALA A 138 3.30 -34.78 -9.34
C ALA A 138 2.43 -35.72 -10.16
N GLU A 139 2.79 -37.01 -10.24
CA GLU A 139 2.03 -38.04 -10.95
C GLU A 139 0.63 -38.25 -10.35
N LYS A 140 0.54 -38.36 -9.02
CA LYS A 140 -0.72 -38.67 -8.34
C LYS A 140 -1.77 -37.56 -8.45
N TYR A 141 -1.32 -36.30 -8.42
CA TYR A 141 -2.21 -35.15 -8.40
C TYR A 141 -2.18 -34.34 -9.70
N GLY A 142 -1.38 -34.74 -10.69
CA GLY A 142 -1.20 -34.00 -11.94
C GLY A 142 -0.55 -32.63 -11.76
N VAL A 143 0.18 -32.40 -10.66
CA VAL A 143 0.84 -31.11 -10.40
C VAL A 143 2.18 -31.06 -11.11
N THR A 144 2.64 -29.86 -11.45
CA THR A 144 3.99 -29.65 -11.98
C THR A 144 4.82 -28.88 -10.98
N TYR A 145 6.14 -29.05 -11.01
CA TYR A 145 7.04 -28.30 -10.14
C TYR A 145 8.27 -27.82 -10.89
N ARG A 146 8.82 -26.69 -10.46
CA ARG A 146 10.08 -26.14 -10.94
C ARG A 146 10.76 -25.37 -9.82
N ARG A 147 12.07 -25.18 -9.91
CA ARG A 147 12.81 -24.34 -8.96
C ARG A 147 12.22 -22.92 -8.97
N ALA A 148 11.92 -22.39 -7.79
CA ALA A 148 11.25 -21.10 -7.61
C ALA A 148 12.22 -19.93 -7.79
N PHE A 149 13.45 -20.08 -7.29
CA PHE A 149 14.46 -19.02 -7.25
C PHE A 149 15.83 -19.51 -7.74
N GLN A 150 16.61 -18.59 -8.30
CA GLN A 150 17.94 -18.84 -8.83
C GLN A 150 18.89 -17.69 -8.44
N PRO A 151 19.22 -17.54 -7.14
CA PRO A 151 20.18 -16.53 -6.69
C PRO A 151 21.53 -16.73 -7.38
N LEU A 152 22.18 -15.64 -7.77
CA LEU A 152 23.54 -15.69 -8.37
C LEU A 152 24.57 -16.28 -7.38
N ASP A 153 24.36 -16.03 -6.08
CA ASP A 153 25.22 -16.48 -4.99
C ASP A 153 24.49 -17.51 -4.12
N ALA A 154 24.29 -18.70 -4.68
CA ALA A 154 23.62 -19.81 -4.00
C ALA A 154 24.37 -20.29 -2.74
N ALA A 155 25.65 -19.96 -2.58
CA ALA A 155 26.38 -20.25 -1.34
C ALA A 155 25.99 -19.33 -0.18
N ALA A 156 25.42 -18.16 -0.47
CA ALA A 156 25.02 -17.17 0.55
C ALA A 156 23.58 -17.37 1.04
N THR A 157 22.80 -18.26 0.43
CA THR A 157 21.39 -18.48 0.76
C THR A 157 20.89 -19.83 0.22
N ASP A 158 19.98 -20.44 0.95
CA ASP A 158 19.24 -21.66 0.56
C ASP A 158 17.95 -21.34 -0.22
N LEU A 159 17.86 -20.16 -0.86
CA LEU A 159 16.69 -19.78 -1.66
C LEU A 159 16.56 -20.66 -2.91
N ASP A 160 17.65 -21.24 -3.39
CA ASP A 160 17.62 -22.17 -4.51
C ASP A 160 16.96 -23.51 -4.14
N ASP A 161 16.82 -23.87 -2.86
CA ASP A 161 16.09 -25.06 -2.41
C ASP A 161 14.56 -24.92 -2.45
N TYR A 162 14.06 -23.74 -2.84
CA TYR A 162 12.62 -23.54 -3.05
C TYR A 162 12.16 -24.00 -4.43
N TYR A 163 11.01 -24.65 -4.45
CA TYR A 163 10.29 -25.08 -5.63
C TYR A 163 8.87 -24.51 -5.61
N VAL A 164 8.42 -24.04 -6.77
CA VAL A 164 7.02 -23.68 -6.98
C VAL A 164 6.29 -24.90 -7.51
N ILE A 165 5.21 -25.29 -6.84
CA ILE A 165 4.30 -26.35 -7.27
C ILE A 165 3.09 -25.67 -7.90
N ASN A 166 2.85 -25.91 -9.18
CA ASN A 166 1.66 -25.44 -9.88
C ASN A 166 0.55 -26.49 -9.77
N VAL A 167 -0.59 -26.09 -9.20
CA VAL A 167 -1.76 -26.94 -9.01
C VAL A 167 -2.79 -26.63 -10.09
N PRO A 168 -3.08 -27.57 -11.01
CA PRO A 168 -4.09 -27.37 -12.03
C PRO A 168 -5.46 -26.99 -11.43
N LYS A 169 -6.25 -26.19 -12.16
CA LYS A 169 -7.58 -25.72 -11.73
C LYS A 169 -8.52 -26.84 -11.29
N ASP A 170 -8.52 -27.96 -12.01
CA ASP A 170 -9.32 -29.15 -11.70
C ASP A 170 -8.88 -29.88 -10.41
N GLN A 171 -7.73 -29.49 -9.85
CA GLN A 171 -7.15 -30.04 -8.62
C GLN A 171 -7.17 -29.06 -7.44
N GLU A 172 -7.68 -27.83 -7.61
CA GLU A 172 -7.76 -26.81 -6.54
C GLU A 172 -8.49 -27.34 -5.29
N GLY A 173 -9.60 -28.08 -5.48
CA GLY A 173 -10.35 -28.71 -4.38
C GLY A 173 -9.56 -29.77 -3.59
N LYS A 174 -8.37 -30.16 -4.07
CA LYS A 174 -7.47 -31.12 -3.41
C LYS A 174 -6.22 -30.46 -2.82
N ILE A 175 -6.07 -29.12 -2.85
CA ILE A 175 -4.91 -28.41 -2.27
C ILE A 175 -4.61 -28.87 -0.85
N GLY A 176 -5.62 -28.98 0.02
CA GLY A 176 -5.42 -29.46 1.39
C GLY A 176 -4.86 -30.90 1.48
N LYS A 177 -5.17 -31.77 0.51
CA LYS A 177 -4.60 -33.14 0.43
C LYS A 177 -3.18 -33.10 -0.13
N ILE A 178 -2.92 -32.25 -1.14
CA ILE A 178 -1.60 -32.05 -1.74
C ILE A 178 -0.63 -31.53 -0.67
N LYS A 179 -0.99 -30.47 0.05
CA LYS A 179 -0.18 -29.91 1.16
C LYS A 179 0.15 -30.97 2.22
N LYS A 180 -0.85 -31.78 2.63
CA LYS A 180 -0.63 -32.89 3.57
C LYS A 180 0.28 -33.99 3.02
N ALA A 181 0.24 -34.26 1.73
CA ALA A 181 1.13 -35.23 1.09
C ALA A 181 2.57 -34.71 1.06
N ILE A 182 2.76 -33.45 0.63
CA ILE A 182 4.07 -32.79 0.58
C ILE A 182 4.70 -32.73 1.98
N ASN A 183 3.96 -32.27 3.00
CA ASN A 183 4.47 -32.17 4.38
C ASN A 183 4.87 -33.51 5.03
N ARG A 184 4.49 -34.66 4.45
CA ARG A 184 4.90 -35.99 4.94
C ARG A 184 6.21 -36.47 4.33
N LEU A 185 6.70 -35.82 3.28
CA LEU A 185 7.96 -36.19 2.65
C LEU A 185 9.12 -35.75 3.56
N LYS A 186 10.02 -36.68 3.88
CA LYS A 186 11.15 -36.42 4.79
C LYS A 186 12.08 -35.31 4.29
N GLY A 187 12.20 -35.15 2.98
CA GLY A 187 13.04 -34.13 2.35
C GLY A 187 12.41 -32.74 2.24
N VAL A 188 11.17 -32.53 2.71
CA VAL A 188 10.54 -31.21 2.76
C VAL A 188 10.88 -30.55 4.10
N GLU A 189 11.40 -29.33 4.04
CA GLU A 189 11.67 -28.50 5.22
C GLU A 189 10.47 -27.60 5.55
N TRP A 190 9.91 -26.97 4.52
CA TRP A 190 8.83 -25.99 4.67
C TRP A 190 7.87 -26.00 3.49
N LEU A 191 6.64 -25.55 3.76
CA LEU A 191 5.61 -25.41 2.76
C LEU A 191 4.75 -24.20 3.10
N GLU A 192 4.67 -23.25 2.17
CA GLU A 192 3.78 -22.10 2.24
C GLU A 192 2.97 -21.91 0.95
N GLU A 193 1.90 -21.12 1.04
CA GLU A 193 1.07 -20.80 -0.12
C GLU A 193 1.71 -19.66 -0.89
N ASN A 194 1.73 -19.74 -2.22
CA ASN A 194 2.17 -18.62 -3.05
C ASN A 194 1.08 -17.54 -3.05
N GLU A 195 1.19 -16.57 -2.14
CA GLU A 195 0.17 -15.56 -1.94
C GLU A 195 0.03 -14.64 -3.16
N GLN A 196 -1.19 -14.27 -3.51
CA GLN A 196 -1.43 -13.24 -4.54
C GLN A 196 -1.39 -11.84 -3.94
N ILE A 197 -0.76 -10.94 -4.67
CA ILE A 197 -0.73 -9.51 -4.38
C ILE A 197 -1.42 -8.80 -5.53
N ASN A 198 -2.31 -7.86 -5.22
CA ASN A 198 -2.93 -6.99 -6.19
C ASN A 198 -2.76 -5.53 -5.78
N VAL A 199 -2.36 -4.71 -6.73
CA VAL A 199 -2.18 -3.27 -6.56
C VAL A 199 -3.03 -2.53 -7.57
N ALA A 200 -3.79 -1.56 -7.06
CA ALA A 200 -4.51 -0.60 -7.87
C ALA A 200 -4.18 0.81 -7.35
N PRO A 201 -3.92 1.77 -8.25
CA PRO A 201 -3.92 3.18 -7.88
C PRO A 201 -5.24 3.54 -7.19
N LEU A 202 -5.14 4.27 -6.09
CA LEU A 202 -6.29 4.90 -5.47
C LEU A 202 -6.29 6.36 -5.95
N PRO A 203 -7.16 6.77 -6.88
CA PRO A 203 -7.23 8.16 -7.31
C PRO A 203 -7.33 9.15 -6.14
N ALA A 204 -6.79 10.34 -6.29
CA ALA A 204 -6.93 11.38 -5.28
C ALA A 204 -7.70 12.57 -5.84
N LYS A 205 -8.46 13.20 -4.95
CA LYS A 205 -8.95 14.54 -5.23
C LYS A 205 -7.81 15.52 -5.05
N GLN A 206 -7.55 16.33 -6.07
CA GLN A 206 -6.51 17.33 -6.05
C GLN A 206 -6.71 18.31 -4.88
N LEU A 207 -5.72 18.38 -4.00
CA LEU A 207 -5.63 19.41 -2.97
C LEU A 207 -5.23 20.76 -3.58
N PRO A 208 -5.53 21.87 -2.89
CA PRO A 208 -5.04 23.19 -3.29
C PRO A 208 -3.52 23.20 -3.41
N GLU A 209 -3.02 24.00 -4.36
CA GLU A 209 -1.59 24.24 -4.50
C GLU A 209 -1.03 24.98 -3.29
N ILE A 210 0.19 24.59 -2.90
CA ILE A 210 0.98 25.30 -1.89
C ILE A 210 1.72 26.46 -2.56
N ASN A 211 1.94 27.57 -1.84
CA ASN A 211 2.73 28.69 -2.35
C ASN A 211 4.22 28.53 -2.02
N LYS A 212 4.86 27.46 -2.50
CA LYS A 212 6.28 27.17 -2.24
C LYS A 212 6.91 26.42 -3.42
N ARG A 213 8.13 26.83 -3.81
CA ARG A 213 8.89 26.28 -4.95
C ARG A 213 10.19 25.57 -4.56
N PHE A 214 10.56 25.58 -3.28
CA PHE A 214 11.76 24.91 -2.74
C PHE A 214 13.10 25.27 -3.42
N GLY A 215 13.16 26.36 -4.19
CA GLY A 215 14.38 26.76 -4.92
C GLY A 215 14.73 25.84 -6.10
N ILE A 216 13.71 25.22 -6.71
CA ILE A 216 13.78 24.43 -7.93
C ILE A 216 12.75 24.93 -8.96
N ASN A 217 12.95 24.63 -10.26
CA ASN A 217 12.17 25.22 -11.36
C ASN A 217 11.03 24.33 -11.88
N ASP A 218 10.83 23.15 -11.30
CA ASP A 218 9.84 22.18 -11.74
C ASP A 218 8.42 22.69 -11.40
N PRO A 219 7.49 22.78 -12.38
CA PRO A 219 6.19 23.42 -12.20
C PRO A 219 5.28 22.70 -11.22
N GLY A 220 5.33 21.37 -11.15
CA GLY A 220 4.45 20.52 -10.34
C GLY A 220 4.76 20.52 -8.84
N VAL A 221 5.84 21.19 -8.40
CA VAL A 221 6.23 21.25 -6.98
C VAL A 221 5.18 21.94 -6.10
N THR A 222 4.32 22.78 -6.67
CA THR A 222 3.20 23.39 -5.93
C THR A 222 2.10 22.40 -5.59
N HIS A 223 2.09 21.20 -6.19
CA HIS A 223 1.21 20.10 -5.77
C HIS A 223 1.84 19.20 -4.70
N LEU A 224 3.14 19.38 -4.39
CA LEU A 224 3.89 18.52 -3.47
C LEU A 224 3.82 19.02 -2.03
N TRP A 225 2.63 18.99 -1.42
CA TRP A 225 2.47 19.35 0.01
C TRP A 225 3.42 18.56 0.93
N GLY A 226 3.73 17.31 0.56
CA GLY A 226 4.66 16.46 1.29
C GLY A 226 6.06 17.06 1.40
N PHE A 227 6.52 17.79 0.38
CA PHE A 227 7.81 18.49 0.44
C PHE A 227 7.84 19.55 1.53
N ASP A 228 6.74 20.25 1.75
CA ASP A 228 6.65 21.25 2.82
C ASP A 228 6.58 20.57 4.20
N ALA A 229 5.76 19.54 4.35
CA ALA A 229 5.65 18.75 5.58
C ALA A 229 7.00 18.11 6.01
N MET A 230 7.84 17.77 5.03
CA MET A 230 9.18 17.21 5.22
C MET A 230 10.31 18.24 5.17
N SER A 231 10.01 19.53 5.00
CA SER A 231 11.00 20.63 4.96
C SER A 231 12.13 20.37 3.94
N VAL A 232 11.76 20.04 2.70
CA VAL A 232 12.72 19.70 1.62
C VAL A 232 13.63 20.87 1.24
N ASP A 233 13.24 22.11 1.52
CA ASP A 233 14.11 23.28 1.41
C ASP A 233 15.38 23.18 2.28
N GLN A 234 15.25 22.61 3.48
CA GLN A 234 16.41 22.33 4.34
C GLN A 234 17.29 21.24 3.72
N LEU A 235 16.68 20.17 3.19
CA LEU A 235 17.42 19.13 2.48
C LEU A 235 18.25 19.73 1.34
N TYR A 236 17.63 20.50 0.46
CA TYR A 236 18.32 21.09 -0.68
C TYR A 236 19.44 22.05 -0.29
N THR A 237 19.28 22.77 0.83
CA THR A 237 20.34 23.61 1.40
C THR A 237 21.54 22.78 1.86
N GLU A 238 21.27 21.62 2.48
CA GLU A 238 22.33 20.69 2.87
C GLU A 238 22.98 20.02 1.64
N LEU A 239 22.19 19.56 0.66
CA LEU A 239 22.74 18.94 -0.55
C LEU A 239 23.62 19.86 -1.38
N ALA A 240 23.38 21.18 -1.35
CA ALA A 240 24.25 22.16 -2.00
C ALA A 240 25.70 22.14 -1.47
N LYS A 241 25.91 21.61 -0.26
CA LYS A 241 27.23 21.43 0.38
C LYS A 241 27.77 20.00 0.20
N ALA A 242 26.93 19.07 -0.26
CA ALA A 242 27.25 17.64 -0.34
C ALA A 242 27.80 17.28 -1.72
N LYS A 243 28.64 16.24 -1.77
CA LYS A 243 28.98 15.55 -3.01
C LYS A 243 28.69 14.06 -2.83
N PRO A 244 27.95 13.41 -3.74
CA PRO A 244 27.71 11.98 -3.65
C PRO A 244 29.03 11.22 -3.83
N ALA A 245 29.26 10.19 -3.02
CA ALA A 245 30.35 9.24 -3.20
C ALA A 245 30.11 8.31 -4.38
N LYS A 246 28.83 8.05 -4.70
CA LYS A 246 28.39 7.35 -5.91
C LYS A 246 26.95 7.76 -6.24
N LYS A 247 26.51 7.51 -7.46
CA LYS A 247 25.09 7.57 -7.81
C LYS A 247 24.41 6.28 -7.37
N ALA A 248 23.50 6.37 -6.39
CA ALA A 248 22.82 5.20 -5.82
C ALA A 248 21.63 4.77 -6.67
N ARG A 249 21.47 3.46 -6.89
CA ARG A 249 20.39 2.93 -7.75
C ARG A 249 19.22 2.41 -6.92
N ILE A 250 18.03 2.91 -7.22
CA ILE A 250 16.78 2.52 -6.56
C ILE A 250 15.98 1.65 -7.54
N ALA A 251 15.69 0.41 -7.17
CA ALA A 251 14.82 -0.47 -7.92
C ALA A 251 13.38 -0.34 -7.45
N ILE A 252 12.49 0.01 -8.38
CA ILE A 252 11.04 0.00 -8.21
C ILE A 252 10.53 -1.39 -8.60
N LEU A 253 10.19 -2.20 -7.60
CA LEU A 253 9.63 -3.54 -7.78
C LEU A 253 8.11 -3.42 -7.80
N ASP A 254 7.53 -3.30 -9.00
CA ASP A 254 6.15 -2.89 -9.19
C ASP A 254 5.59 -3.36 -10.55
N THR A 255 4.66 -2.62 -11.17
CA THR A 255 4.01 -2.90 -12.46
C THR A 255 4.87 -2.58 -13.70
N GLY A 256 6.12 -2.20 -13.49
CA GLY A 256 7.03 -1.64 -14.50
C GLY A 256 7.20 -0.13 -14.32
N VAL A 257 8.03 0.50 -15.14
CA VAL A 257 8.16 1.97 -15.20
C VAL A 257 8.17 2.41 -16.66
N ASP A 258 7.43 3.46 -17.01
CA ASP A 258 7.59 4.14 -18.31
C ASP A 258 8.96 4.82 -18.37
N ALA A 259 9.95 4.11 -18.91
CA ALA A 259 11.32 4.59 -19.01
C ALA A 259 11.48 5.79 -19.96
N GLN A 260 10.49 6.06 -20.82
CA GLN A 260 10.50 7.17 -21.78
C GLN A 260 9.79 8.42 -21.26
N HIS A 261 9.20 8.36 -20.06
CA HIS A 261 8.57 9.50 -19.42
C HIS A 261 9.54 10.69 -19.37
N GLU A 262 9.09 11.87 -19.80
CA GLU A 262 9.94 13.07 -19.95
C GLU A 262 10.72 13.42 -18.67
N ASP A 263 10.07 13.22 -17.52
CA ASP A 263 10.57 13.52 -16.19
C ASP A 263 11.31 12.36 -15.49
N LEU A 264 11.47 11.21 -16.17
CA LEU A 264 12.20 10.04 -15.66
C LEU A 264 13.39 9.63 -16.53
N LYS A 265 13.27 9.76 -17.85
CA LYS A 265 14.26 9.22 -18.82
C LYS A 265 15.69 9.70 -18.56
N GLY A 266 15.87 10.91 -18.05
CA GLY A 266 17.19 11.48 -17.71
C GLY A 266 17.82 10.89 -16.44
N ASN A 267 17.05 10.13 -15.66
CA ASN A 267 17.48 9.50 -14.42
C ASN A 267 17.15 8.00 -14.33
N TYR A 268 16.79 7.37 -15.45
CA TYR A 268 16.40 5.97 -15.50
C TYR A 268 17.55 5.08 -16.00
N THR A 269 17.72 3.91 -15.39
CA THR A 269 18.68 2.87 -15.76
C THR A 269 17.93 1.55 -15.94
N SER A 270 17.85 1.07 -17.19
CA SER A 270 17.18 -0.19 -17.52
C SER A 270 17.95 -1.38 -16.93
N VAL A 271 17.20 -2.31 -16.32
CA VAL A 271 17.70 -3.64 -15.95
C VAL A 271 17.39 -4.64 -17.07
N LYS A 272 16.13 -4.63 -17.54
CA LYS A 272 15.65 -5.37 -18.71
C LYS A 272 14.59 -4.53 -19.42
N SER A 273 14.61 -4.54 -20.76
CA SER A 273 13.63 -3.79 -21.58
C SER A 273 12.18 -4.20 -21.33
N THR A 274 11.92 -5.42 -20.86
CA THR A 274 10.58 -5.90 -20.50
C THR A 274 10.01 -5.22 -19.24
N TYR A 275 10.84 -4.57 -18.43
CA TYR A 275 10.43 -3.84 -17.23
C TYR A 275 10.16 -2.35 -17.51
N ASP A 276 10.64 -1.85 -18.64
CA ASP A 276 10.64 -0.44 -19.06
C ASP A 276 9.30 0.01 -19.68
N ASN A 277 8.23 -0.74 -19.42
CA ASN A 277 6.87 -0.43 -19.82
C ASN A 277 5.89 -0.71 -18.67
N ASP A 278 5.02 0.26 -18.41
CA ASP A 278 4.06 0.24 -17.32
C ASP A 278 2.64 0.53 -17.82
N PRO A 279 1.91 -0.46 -18.33
CA PRO A 279 0.54 -0.26 -18.78
C PRO A 279 -0.45 0.01 -17.64
N LYS A 280 -0.06 -0.22 -16.38
CA LYS A 280 -0.90 0.01 -15.20
C LYS A 280 -0.72 1.41 -14.61
N GLY A 281 0.50 1.94 -14.67
CA GLY A 281 0.89 3.28 -14.24
C GLY A 281 1.34 3.42 -12.79
N HIS A 282 1.13 2.40 -11.96
CA HIS A 282 1.43 2.45 -10.53
C HIS A 282 2.95 2.55 -10.25
N GLY A 283 3.76 1.72 -10.93
CA GLY A 283 5.21 1.76 -10.79
C GLY A 283 5.84 3.05 -11.32
N THR A 284 5.31 3.60 -12.42
CA THR A 284 5.72 4.92 -12.94
C THR A 284 5.43 6.02 -11.93
N HIS A 285 4.31 5.96 -11.23
CA HIS A 285 3.97 6.91 -10.16
C HIS A 285 4.95 6.83 -8.99
N CYS A 286 5.28 5.60 -8.56
CA CYS A 286 6.27 5.39 -7.51
C CYS A 286 7.68 5.84 -7.93
N ALA A 287 8.06 5.64 -9.20
CA ALA A 287 9.35 6.07 -9.75
C ALA A 287 9.54 7.60 -9.68
N GLY A 288 8.50 8.38 -10.03
CA GLY A 288 8.56 9.84 -9.94
C GLY A 288 8.77 10.35 -8.53
N ILE A 289 8.08 9.76 -7.54
CA ILE A 289 8.25 10.12 -6.12
C ILE A 289 9.67 9.82 -5.65
N ALA A 290 10.21 8.65 -6.04
CA ALA A 290 11.53 8.21 -5.60
C ALA A 290 12.68 8.99 -6.24
N GLY A 291 12.54 9.41 -7.50
CA GLY A 291 13.68 9.94 -8.27
C GLY A 291 13.35 10.58 -9.61
N ALA A 292 12.22 11.30 -9.74
CA ALA A 292 12.02 12.24 -10.83
C ALA A 292 13.22 13.20 -11.01
N VAL A 293 13.42 13.61 -12.26
CA VAL A 293 14.49 14.53 -12.65
C VAL A 293 14.16 15.93 -12.14
N SER A 294 14.73 16.32 -11.01
CA SER A 294 14.54 17.68 -10.49
C SER A 294 15.33 18.71 -11.30
N ASN A 295 14.85 19.95 -11.30
CA ASN A 295 15.42 21.12 -11.99
C ASN A 295 15.45 21.04 -13.53
N ASN A 296 14.55 20.28 -14.15
CA ASN A 296 14.46 20.21 -15.63
C ASN A 296 13.39 21.14 -16.22
N GLY A 297 12.61 21.81 -15.39
CA GLY A 297 11.54 22.72 -15.81
C GLY A 297 10.26 22.03 -16.28
N VAL A 298 10.09 20.72 -16.02
CA VAL A 298 8.87 19.95 -16.31
C VAL A 298 8.41 19.19 -15.07
N GLY A 299 7.16 18.76 -15.05
CA GLY A 299 6.71 17.75 -14.10
C GLY A 299 6.93 18.04 -12.61
N VAL A 300 7.36 17.01 -11.90
CA VAL A 300 7.55 16.98 -10.44
C VAL A 300 9.04 16.96 -10.10
N ALA A 301 9.37 16.89 -8.82
CA ALA A 301 10.74 16.78 -8.36
C ALA A 301 10.87 15.68 -7.33
N SER A 302 12.12 15.24 -7.10
CA SER A 302 12.47 14.26 -6.07
C SER A 302 13.35 14.89 -4.99
N PHE A 303 13.69 14.13 -3.95
CA PHE A 303 14.66 14.57 -2.95
C PHE A 303 16.06 14.80 -3.49
N SER A 304 16.39 14.23 -4.65
CA SER A 304 17.62 14.54 -5.35
C SER A 304 17.45 15.88 -6.07
N ARG A 305 18.16 16.92 -5.62
CA ARG A 305 18.08 18.28 -6.21
C ARG A 305 18.55 18.30 -7.68
N ASP A 306 19.37 17.34 -8.07
CA ASP A 306 19.84 17.10 -9.43
C ASP A 306 19.92 15.59 -9.70
N ASN A 307 20.40 15.18 -10.88
CA ASN A 307 20.51 13.75 -11.23
C ASN A 307 21.83 13.09 -10.76
N ASN A 308 22.53 13.63 -9.75
CA ASN A 308 23.83 13.10 -9.32
C ASN A 308 23.76 12.09 -8.17
N PHE A 309 22.71 12.13 -7.34
CA PHE A 309 22.64 11.32 -6.12
C PHE A 309 21.99 9.96 -6.35
N VAL A 310 20.86 9.90 -7.06
CA VAL A 310 20.10 8.66 -7.25
C VAL A 310 19.77 8.43 -8.72
N SER A 311 19.65 7.18 -9.15
CA SER A 311 19.02 6.73 -10.40
C SER A 311 17.90 5.74 -10.11
N ILE A 312 16.88 5.73 -10.96
CA ILE A 312 15.77 4.78 -10.88
C ILE A 312 15.98 3.61 -11.84
N SER A 313 15.60 2.41 -11.41
CA SER A 313 15.48 1.20 -12.22
C SER A 313 14.15 0.53 -11.96
N SER A 314 13.66 -0.29 -12.88
CA SER A 314 12.46 -1.11 -12.67
C SER A 314 12.78 -2.60 -12.68
N ILE A 315 12.10 -3.34 -11.81
CA ILE A 315 11.95 -4.80 -11.91
C ILE A 315 10.46 -5.11 -11.81
N LYS A 316 9.89 -5.61 -12.90
CA LYS A 316 8.44 -5.84 -12.98
C LYS A 316 8.07 -7.14 -12.29
N VAL A 317 7.41 -7.03 -11.15
CA VAL A 317 6.92 -8.18 -10.35
C VAL A 317 5.39 -8.29 -10.36
N LEU A 318 4.71 -7.25 -10.86
CA LEU A 318 3.27 -7.18 -11.07
C LEU A 318 2.96 -7.06 -12.57
N ASN A 319 1.91 -7.75 -13.02
CA ASN A 319 1.46 -7.73 -14.41
C ASN A 319 0.66 -6.45 -14.76
N ALA A 320 0.18 -6.36 -15.99
CA ALA A 320 -0.57 -5.20 -16.50
C ALA A 320 -1.88 -4.90 -15.75
N SER A 321 -2.43 -5.88 -15.03
CA SER A 321 -3.61 -5.70 -14.18
C SER A 321 -3.26 -5.23 -12.77
N GLY A 322 -1.98 -5.22 -12.39
CA GLY A 322 -1.51 -4.95 -11.03
C GLY A 322 -1.36 -6.19 -10.15
N MET A 323 -1.47 -7.39 -10.74
CA MET A 323 -1.41 -8.66 -10.00
C MET A 323 -0.01 -9.29 -10.07
N GLY A 324 0.45 -9.84 -8.96
CA GLY A 324 1.65 -10.68 -8.88
C GLY A 324 1.52 -11.70 -7.76
N THR A 325 2.57 -12.47 -7.54
CA THR A 325 2.59 -13.49 -6.50
C THR A 325 3.77 -13.28 -5.56
N GLN A 326 3.70 -13.89 -4.37
CA GLN A 326 4.82 -13.92 -3.44
C GLN A 326 6.10 -14.40 -4.13
N GLN A 327 6.01 -15.43 -4.97
CA GLN A 327 7.12 -15.95 -5.76
C GLN A 327 7.70 -14.89 -6.71
N THR A 328 6.87 -14.15 -7.46
CA THR A 328 7.40 -13.14 -8.40
C THR A 328 8.06 -11.97 -7.67
N ILE A 329 7.52 -11.57 -6.52
CA ILE A 329 8.09 -10.50 -5.69
C ILE A 329 9.42 -10.94 -5.08
N ILE A 330 9.49 -12.15 -4.53
CA ILE A 330 10.73 -12.71 -3.96
C ILE A 330 11.81 -12.86 -5.02
N ALA A 331 11.45 -13.40 -6.20
CA ALA A 331 12.37 -13.47 -7.33
C ALA A 331 12.88 -12.08 -7.75
N GLY A 332 12.01 -11.07 -7.74
CA GLY A 332 12.40 -9.68 -8.01
C GLY A 332 13.35 -9.11 -6.97
N ILE A 333 13.17 -9.41 -5.67
CA ILE A 333 14.09 -8.99 -4.60
C ILE A 333 15.48 -9.60 -4.82
N ILE A 334 15.54 -10.89 -5.15
CA ILE A 334 16.79 -11.60 -5.44
C ILE A 334 17.47 -10.98 -6.67
N GLU A 335 16.71 -10.78 -7.75
CA GLU A 335 17.23 -10.16 -8.98
C GLU A 335 17.77 -8.74 -8.72
N ALA A 336 17.08 -7.95 -7.90
CA ALA A 336 17.53 -6.61 -7.52
C ALA A 336 18.87 -6.66 -6.77
N ALA A 337 18.97 -7.58 -5.80
CA ALA A 337 20.19 -7.78 -5.02
C ALA A 337 21.36 -8.24 -5.90
N ASP A 338 21.12 -9.16 -6.84
CA ASP A 338 22.12 -9.66 -7.78
C ASP A 338 22.56 -8.60 -8.79
N ASN A 339 21.64 -7.71 -9.16
CA ASN A 339 21.96 -6.52 -9.95
C ASN A 339 22.71 -5.44 -9.17
N ARG A 340 22.95 -5.62 -7.86
CA ARG A 340 23.65 -4.66 -6.97
C ARG A 340 22.98 -3.28 -6.96
N VAL A 341 21.67 -3.26 -6.86
CA VAL A 341 20.95 -1.99 -6.57
C VAL A 341 21.22 -1.59 -5.13
N ASP A 342 21.04 -0.32 -4.79
CA ASP A 342 21.28 0.20 -3.44
C ASP A 342 20.03 0.14 -2.57
N VAL A 343 18.87 0.31 -3.19
CA VAL A 343 17.58 0.35 -2.50
C VAL A 343 16.53 -0.38 -3.33
N ILE A 344 15.66 -1.13 -2.67
CA ILE A 344 14.47 -1.75 -3.23
C ILE A 344 13.24 -1.05 -2.65
N SER A 345 12.35 -0.56 -3.51
CA SER A 345 11.06 0.02 -3.14
C SER A 345 9.94 -0.93 -3.53
N LEU A 346 9.19 -1.43 -2.53
CA LEU A 346 8.07 -2.36 -2.68
C LEU A 346 6.78 -1.66 -2.26
N SER A 347 6.15 -0.97 -3.21
CA SER A 347 4.88 -0.29 -3.02
C SER A 347 3.68 -1.26 -3.13
N LEU A 348 3.83 -2.44 -2.52
CA LEU A 348 2.97 -3.60 -2.66
C LEU A 348 3.00 -4.44 -1.37
N GLY A 349 2.01 -5.31 -1.21
CA GLY A 349 1.94 -6.23 -0.09
C GLY A 349 0.63 -7.00 -0.06
N GLY A 350 0.67 -8.20 0.50
CA GLY A 350 -0.47 -9.09 0.62
C GLY A 350 -0.75 -9.43 2.08
N ARG A 351 -2.00 -9.81 2.38
CA ARG A 351 -2.36 -10.29 3.72
C ARG A 351 -1.68 -11.63 3.95
N SER A 352 -0.78 -11.66 4.93
CA SER A 352 0.05 -12.82 5.25
C SER A 352 0.01 -13.13 6.75
N ASN A 353 0.77 -14.12 7.18
CA ASN A 353 1.02 -14.37 8.60
C ASN A 353 2.45 -14.88 8.82
N GLN A 354 2.89 -14.93 10.07
CA GLN A 354 4.26 -15.37 10.41
C GLN A 354 4.61 -16.77 9.88
N SER A 355 3.62 -17.65 9.68
CA SER A 355 3.83 -18.97 9.08
C SER A 355 3.89 -18.99 7.54
N ARG A 356 3.87 -17.83 6.88
CA ARG A 356 3.90 -17.70 5.41
C ARG A 356 4.91 -16.65 4.92
N GLN A 357 5.86 -16.28 5.79
CA GLN A 357 6.87 -15.26 5.49
C GLN A 357 8.29 -15.81 5.36
N LYS A 358 8.49 -17.14 5.41
CA LYS A 358 9.85 -17.72 5.49
C LYS A 358 10.67 -17.41 4.24
N ALA A 359 10.07 -17.52 3.05
CA ALA A 359 10.78 -17.17 1.81
C ALA A 359 11.05 -15.65 1.70
N TYR A 360 10.14 -14.79 2.21
CA TYR A 360 10.39 -13.35 2.30
C TYR A 360 11.56 -13.03 3.22
N GLU A 361 11.61 -13.63 4.42
CA GLU A 361 12.70 -13.44 5.38
C GLU A 361 14.06 -13.78 4.75
N LYS A 362 14.15 -14.90 4.05
CA LYS A 362 15.38 -15.33 3.38
C LYS A 362 15.81 -14.36 2.28
N ALA A 363 14.87 -13.92 1.43
CA ALA A 363 15.18 -12.97 0.36
C ALA A 363 15.54 -11.58 0.87
N LEU A 364 14.89 -11.10 1.92
CA LEU A 364 15.24 -9.83 2.57
C LEU A 364 16.58 -9.93 3.28
N LYS A 365 16.90 -11.06 3.90
CA LYS A 365 18.23 -11.32 4.45
C LYS A 365 19.29 -11.29 3.35
N TYR A 366 19.07 -12.01 2.25
CA TYR A 366 19.98 -12.03 1.09
C TYR A 366 20.24 -10.62 0.54
N ALA A 367 19.20 -9.81 0.36
CA ALA A 367 19.32 -8.43 -0.09
C ALA A 367 20.10 -7.55 0.91
N ASN A 368 19.75 -7.62 2.20
CA ASN A 368 20.42 -6.85 3.26
C ASN A 368 21.90 -7.24 3.42
N ASP A 369 22.25 -8.53 3.31
CA ASP A 369 23.62 -9.02 3.39
C ASP A 369 24.49 -8.53 2.21
N LYS A 370 23.88 -8.30 1.04
CA LYS A 370 24.52 -7.62 -0.09
C LYS A 370 24.52 -6.09 0.03
N GLY A 371 24.06 -5.54 1.15
CA GLY A 371 24.05 -4.10 1.45
C GLY A 371 22.91 -3.31 0.81
N VAL A 372 21.89 -4.01 0.30
CA VAL A 372 20.69 -3.41 -0.31
C VAL A 372 19.67 -3.11 0.77
N ILE A 373 19.13 -1.89 0.79
CA ILE A 373 18.10 -1.49 1.75
C ILE A 373 16.71 -1.72 1.16
N VAL A 374 15.86 -2.47 1.86
CA VAL A 374 14.49 -2.79 1.41
C VAL A 374 13.46 -1.94 2.14
N VAL A 375 12.58 -1.29 1.39
CA VAL A 375 11.49 -0.45 1.89
C VAL A 375 10.17 -0.98 1.36
N ALA A 376 9.17 -1.16 2.22
CA ALA A 376 7.87 -1.72 1.84
C ALA A 376 6.68 -0.94 2.41
N ALA A 377 5.58 -0.92 1.65
CA ALA A 377 4.32 -0.30 2.04
C ALA A 377 3.64 -1.08 3.17
N ALA A 378 3.12 -0.38 4.17
CA ALA A 378 2.39 -1.01 5.28
C ALA A 378 1.07 -1.70 4.85
N GLY A 379 0.47 -1.25 3.75
CA GLY A 379 -0.82 -1.71 3.23
C GLY A 379 -1.97 -0.72 3.50
N ASN A 380 -3.09 -0.91 2.81
CA ASN A 380 -4.20 0.07 2.76
C ASN A 380 -5.52 -0.47 3.32
N ALA A 381 -5.48 -1.32 4.35
CA ALA A 381 -6.66 -2.01 4.89
C ALA A 381 -7.09 -1.51 6.28
N ASN A 382 -6.49 -0.42 6.80
CA ASN A 382 -6.69 0.06 8.17
C ASN A 382 -6.54 -1.07 9.23
N ARG A 383 -5.51 -1.91 9.05
CA ARG A 383 -5.18 -3.08 9.86
C ARG A 383 -3.76 -2.97 10.41
N ASN A 384 -3.37 -3.91 11.25
CA ASN A 384 -1.98 -3.99 11.67
C ASN A 384 -1.12 -4.47 10.49
N ALA A 385 -0.06 -3.72 10.16
CA ALA A 385 0.92 -4.10 9.15
C ALA A 385 1.61 -5.44 9.46
N ASN A 386 1.58 -5.90 10.71
CA ASN A 386 2.10 -7.22 11.11
C ASN A 386 1.34 -8.39 10.44
N GLU A 387 0.14 -8.15 9.92
CA GLU A 387 -0.64 -9.11 9.12
C GLU A 387 -0.34 -9.04 7.61
N PHE A 388 0.69 -8.30 7.19
CA PHE A 388 0.98 -8.04 5.78
C PHE A 388 2.46 -8.25 5.47
N SER A 389 2.75 -9.01 4.42
CA SER A 389 4.11 -9.24 3.93
C SER A 389 4.30 -8.57 2.57
N PRO A 390 5.50 -8.02 2.27
CA PRO A 390 6.74 -8.11 3.07
C PRO A 390 6.84 -7.08 4.21
N ALA A 391 5.82 -6.26 4.46
CA ALA A 391 5.86 -5.15 5.43
C ALA A 391 6.20 -5.57 6.88
N ASN A 392 5.86 -6.80 7.26
CA ASN A 392 6.11 -7.38 8.59
C ASN A 392 7.45 -8.13 8.71
N THR A 393 8.23 -8.22 7.64
CA THR A 393 9.41 -9.08 7.59
C THR A 393 10.62 -8.38 8.24
N PRO A 394 11.37 -9.04 9.14
CA PRO A 394 12.58 -8.47 9.73
C PRO A 394 13.57 -7.97 8.69
N GLY A 395 14.14 -6.78 8.91
CA GLY A 395 15.08 -6.18 7.97
C GLY A 395 14.45 -5.32 6.87
N VAL A 396 13.12 -5.12 6.87
CA VAL A 396 12.42 -4.16 6.00
C VAL A 396 12.12 -2.85 6.72
N ILE A 397 12.23 -1.71 6.03
CA ILE A 397 11.65 -0.45 6.51
C ILE A 397 10.19 -0.39 6.07
N CYS A 398 9.26 -0.43 7.02
CA CYS A 398 7.82 -0.45 6.77
C CYS A 398 7.25 0.98 6.82
N VAL A 399 6.46 1.35 5.80
CA VAL A 399 6.04 2.74 5.60
C VAL A 399 4.52 2.89 5.68
N SER A 400 4.06 3.66 6.67
CA SER A 400 2.68 4.09 6.80
C SER A 400 2.43 5.43 6.08
N ALA A 401 1.17 5.70 5.75
CA ALA A 401 0.76 6.91 5.05
C ALA A 401 0.12 7.93 6.01
N ILE A 402 0.49 9.19 5.82
CA ILE A 402 -0.14 10.34 6.48
C ILE A 402 -0.79 11.30 5.48
N ASP A 403 -1.73 12.10 5.97
CA ASP A 403 -2.34 13.22 5.25
C ASP A 403 -1.62 14.56 5.50
N SER A 404 -2.09 15.62 4.83
CA SER A 404 -1.54 16.97 4.92
C SER A 404 -1.69 17.63 6.30
N GLU A 405 -2.55 17.08 7.16
CA GLU A 405 -2.72 17.50 8.55
C GLU A 405 -1.86 16.69 9.52
N LEU A 406 -1.04 15.76 9.00
CA LEU A 406 -0.20 14.82 9.74
C LEU A 406 -0.99 13.79 10.56
N ASN A 407 -2.25 13.53 10.21
CA ASN A 407 -2.99 12.37 10.72
C ASN A 407 -2.56 11.12 9.96
N ARG A 408 -2.72 9.94 10.58
CA ARG A 408 -2.67 8.67 9.83
C ARG A 408 -3.78 8.71 8.77
N ALA A 409 -3.43 8.40 7.52
CA ALA A 409 -4.44 8.24 6.48
C ALA A 409 -5.42 7.12 6.87
N VAL A 410 -6.71 7.33 6.65
CA VAL A 410 -7.76 6.41 7.14
C VAL A 410 -7.57 4.98 6.64
N PHE A 411 -7.10 4.81 5.40
CA PHE A 411 -6.79 3.50 4.81
C PHE A 411 -5.47 2.90 5.30
N SER A 412 -4.52 3.70 5.79
CA SER A 412 -3.16 3.23 6.09
C SER A 412 -3.21 2.15 7.16
N ASN A 413 -2.57 1.01 6.90
CA ASN A 413 -2.24 0.09 7.97
C ASN A 413 -1.36 0.79 9.01
N TYR A 414 -1.54 0.41 10.27
CA TYR A 414 -0.76 0.91 11.39
C TYR A 414 0.40 -0.02 11.69
N VAL A 415 1.52 0.54 12.15
CA VAL A 415 2.80 -0.15 12.30
C VAL A 415 3.11 -0.55 13.75
N ASN A 416 2.07 -0.75 14.56
CA ASN A 416 2.23 -1.24 15.94
C ASN A 416 2.91 -2.62 15.92
N ASN A 417 3.98 -2.78 16.70
CA ASN A 417 4.80 -4.00 16.75
C ASN A 417 5.54 -4.33 15.44
N ILE A 418 5.82 -3.31 14.62
CA ILE A 418 6.76 -3.40 13.51
C ILE A 418 8.08 -2.77 13.95
N ASP A 419 9.18 -3.51 13.82
CA ASP A 419 10.50 -3.10 14.30
C ASP A 419 11.00 -1.79 13.67
N MET A 420 10.73 -1.61 12.37
CA MET A 420 11.25 -0.49 11.58
C MET A 420 10.14 0.29 10.86
N GLY A 421 9.12 0.70 11.61
CA GLY A 421 8.00 1.51 11.13
C GLY A 421 8.33 3.02 11.03
N LEU A 422 8.04 3.63 9.87
CA LEU A 422 8.15 5.07 9.60
C LEU A 422 6.89 5.59 8.89
N ALA A 423 6.74 6.92 8.88
CA ALA A 423 5.66 7.59 8.19
C ALA A 423 6.18 8.48 7.05
N ALA A 424 5.44 8.54 5.96
CA ALA A 424 5.63 9.50 4.89
C ALA A 424 4.28 9.94 4.27
N PRO A 425 4.25 11.06 3.54
CA PRO A 425 3.05 11.52 2.84
C PRO A 425 2.47 10.45 1.90
N GLY A 426 1.18 10.13 2.07
CA GLY A 426 0.51 9.12 1.24
C GLY A 426 -0.90 9.50 0.82
N VAL A 427 -1.34 10.73 1.04
CA VAL A 427 -2.65 11.25 0.59
C VAL A 427 -2.44 12.37 -0.40
N ASN A 428 -3.11 12.29 -1.55
CA ASN A 428 -3.01 13.23 -2.67
C ASN A 428 -1.55 13.52 -3.05
N ILE A 429 -0.85 12.46 -3.45
CA ILE A 429 0.55 12.53 -3.86
C ILE A 429 0.61 12.63 -5.38
N TYR A 430 1.00 13.80 -5.88
CA TYR A 430 1.14 14.09 -7.30
C TYR A 430 2.47 13.56 -7.83
N SER A 431 2.45 12.77 -8.91
CA SER A 431 3.63 12.18 -9.51
C SER A 431 3.39 11.79 -10.98
N THR A 432 4.43 11.29 -11.64
CA THR A 432 4.46 10.81 -13.02
C THR A 432 3.54 9.62 -13.26
N ILE A 433 2.87 9.57 -14.41
CA ILE A 433 2.13 8.39 -14.90
C ILE A 433 2.44 8.20 -16.39
N PRO A 434 2.25 7.00 -16.96
CA PRO A 434 2.69 6.68 -18.32
C PRO A 434 2.22 7.66 -19.38
N GLY A 435 3.06 7.88 -20.39
CA GLY A 435 2.79 8.78 -21.50
C GLY A 435 3.07 10.25 -21.18
N SER A 436 4.09 10.52 -20.36
CA SER A 436 4.50 11.87 -19.91
C SER A 436 3.33 12.67 -19.32
N LYS A 437 2.59 12.03 -18.41
CA LYS A 437 1.42 12.59 -17.73
C LYS A 437 1.68 12.58 -16.23
N TYR A 438 0.80 13.24 -15.48
CA TYR A 438 0.94 13.35 -14.02
C TYR A 438 -0.43 13.24 -13.37
N GLU A 439 -0.50 12.54 -12.24
CA GLU A 439 -1.75 12.32 -11.51
C GLU A 439 -1.49 12.21 -10.00
N ALA A 440 -2.51 12.52 -9.20
CA ALA A 440 -2.43 12.37 -7.76
C ALA A 440 -3.06 11.05 -7.31
N TYR A 441 -2.32 10.27 -6.52
CA TYR A 441 -2.79 9.02 -5.91
C TYR A 441 -2.70 9.04 -4.38
N ASN A 442 -3.51 8.18 -3.77
CA ASN A 442 -3.50 7.84 -2.36
C ASN A 442 -2.89 6.45 -2.16
N GLY A 443 -2.21 6.25 -1.04
CA GLY A 443 -1.75 4.93 -0.63
C GLY A 443 -0.47 4.96 0.20
N THR A 444 -0.27 3.92 1.01
CA THR A 444 1.06 3.58 1.55
C THR A 444 2.07 3.32 0.45
N SER A 445 1.60 2.89 -0.73
CA SER A 445 2.35 2.82 -1.98
C SER A 445 2.98 4.15 -2.43
N MET A 446 2.37 5.29 -2.12
CA MET A 446 2.92 6.61 -2.44
C MET A 446 3.86 7.13 -1.33
N ALA A 447 3.63 6.70 -0.09
CA ALA A 447 4.51 7.03 1.04
C ALA A 447 5.87 6.30 0.95
N THR A 448 5.85 5.03 0.54
CA THR A 448 7.03 4.16 0.40
C THR A 448 8.17 4.76 -0.45
N PRO A 449 7.93 5.25 -1.68
CA PRO A 449 8.98 5.77 -2.54
C PRO A 449 9.64 7.06 -2.02
N TYR A 450 8.98 7.85 -1.16
CA TYR A 450 9.66 8.95 -0.47
C TYR A 450 10.80 8.43 0.43
N ILE A 451 10.53 7.37 1.20
CA ILE A 451 11.53 6.73 2.06
C ILE A 451 12.62 6.11 1.20
N ALA A 452 12.27 5.40 0.12
CA ALA A 452 13.24 4.80 -0.79
C ALA A 452 14.15 5.86 -1.45
N GLY A 453 13.57 6.98 -1.91
CA GLY A 453 14.30 8.12 -2.47
C GLY A 453 15.29 8.72 -1.48
N LEU A 454 14.85 8.94 -0.23
CA LEU A 454 15.72 9.48 0.82
C LEU A 454 16.84 8.52 1.20
N VAL A 455 16.53 7.24 1.38
CA VAL A 455 17.54 6.21 1.70
C VAL A 455 18.52 6.04 0.56
N GLY A 456 18.07 6.10 -0.70
CA GLY A 456 18.94 6.09 -1.88
C GLY A 456 19.90 7.28 -1.87
N LEU A 457 19.38 8.47 -1.56
CA LEU A 457 20.21 9.65 -1.39
C LEU A 457 21.22 9.49 -0.25
N MET A 458 20.82 8.92 0.89
CA MET A 458 21.73 8.63 2.00
C MET A 458 22.81 7.62 1.60
N LYS A 459 22.47 6.58 0.83
CA LYS A 459 23.43 5.59 0.29
C LYS A 459 24.40 6.20 -0.71
N SER A 460 23.97 7.22 -1.47
CA SER A 460 24.84 7.96 -2.38
C SER A 460 25.96 8.69 -1.63
N LEU A 461 25.67 9.17 -0.41
CA LEU A 461 26.62 9.86 0.48
C LEU A 461 27.46 8.89 1.32
N LYS A 462 26.84 7.84 1.86
CA LYS A 462 27.47 6.78 2.65
C LYS A 462 27.17 5.40 2.04
N PRO A 463 27.99 4.91 1.09
CA PRO A 463 27.77 3.63 0.43
C PRO A 463 27.78 2.40 1.36
N SER A 464 28.34 2.50 2.56
CA SER A 464 28.33 1.44 3.58
C SER A 464 27.10 1.46 4.49
N LEU A 465 26.18 2.43 4.32
CA LEU A 465 24.98 2.56 5.16
C LEU A 465 24.15 1.28 5.17
N THR A 466 23.90 0.74 6.34
CA THR A 466 23.04 -0.45 6.53
C THR A 466 21.58 -0.06 6.75
N THR A 467 20.65 -1.00 6.53
CA THR A 467 19.21 -0.79 6.76
C THR A 467 18.90 -0.33 8.19
N LYS A 468 19.53 -0.95 9.20
CA LYS A 468 19.34 -0.59 10.61
C LYS A 468 19.85 0.80 10.93
N GLU A 469 21.02 1.18 10.39
CA GLU A 469 21.55 2.54 10.56
C GLU A 469 20.67 3.59 9.88
N ALA A 470 20.22 3.33 8.65
CA ALA A 470 19.32 4.20 7.91
C ALA A 470 18.02 4.42 8.70
N TYR A 471 17.35 3.34 9.12
CA TYR A 471 16.16 3.42 9.95
C TYR A 471 16.39 4.23 11.23
N ARG A 472 17.49 3.97 11.96
CA ARG A 472 17.81 4.69 13.19
C ARG A 472 17.94 6.18 12.96
N ILE A 473 18.70 6.60 11.93
CA ILE A 473 18.86 8.02 11.58
C ILE A 473 17.49 8.64 11.27
N LEU A 474 16.72 8.01 10.37
CA LEU A 474 15.40 8.50 9.96
C LEU A 474 14.41 8.62 11.13
N ARG A 475 14.41 7.65 12.05
CA ARG A 475 13.60 7.67 13.28
C ARG A 475 14.06 8.75 14.24
N ASP A 476 15.36 8.90 14.44
CA ASP A 476 15.90 9.81 15.45
C ASP A 476 15.72 11.28 15.03
N THR A 477 15.88 11.58 13.74
CA THR A 477 15.67 12.92 13.17
C THR A 477 14.20 13.18 12.80
N GLY A 478 13.36 12.15 12.76
CA GLY A 478 11.97 12.24 12.36
C GLY A 478 11.09 13.04 13.32
N LYS A 479 10.06 13.66 12.75
CA LYS A 479 9.04 14.46 13.45
C LYS A 479 7.86 13.58 13.88
N ASN A 480 7.26 13.90 15.02
CA ASN A 480 6.03 13.24 15.46
C ASN A 480 4.86 13.60 14.54
N THR A 481 4.07 12.60 14.17
CA THR A 481 2.74 12.74 13.56
C THR A 481 1.67 12.86 14.67
N ARG A 482 0.43 13.14 14.31
CA ARG A 482 -0.70 13.13 15.27
C ARG A 482 -0.99 11.74 15.84
N ASN A 483 -0.63 10.68 15.11
CA ASN A 483 -0.80 9.28 15.49
C ASN A 483 0.54 8.54 15.50
N THR A 484 1.59 9.12 16.10
CA THR A 484 2.98 8.61 15.97
C THR A 484 3.13 7.15 16.39
N LYS A 485 2.38 6.70 17.40
CA LYS A 485 2.38 5.30 17.83
C LYS A 485 1.91 4.33 16.74
N GLU A 486 0.96 4.77 15.90
CA GLU A 486 0.37 3.98 14.82
C GLU A 486 1.09 4.14 13.48
N THR A 487 1.84 5.22 13.30
CA THR A 487 2.44 5.58 12.01
C THR A 487 3.97 5.47 12.01
N GLY A 488 4.60 5.51 13.18
CA GLY A 488 6.00 5.89 13.27
C GLY A 488 6.19 7.40 13.09
N LYS A 489 7.44 7.84 13.04
CA LYS A 489 7.76 9.25 12.83
C LYS A 489 7.77 9.60 11.35
N LEU A 490 7.33 10.81 11.04
CA LEU A 490 7.48 11.42 9.72
C LEU A 490 8.96 11.72 9.47
N ILE A 491 9.51 11.22 8.37
CA ILE A 491 10.89 11.53 8.00
C ILE A 491 11.14 13.03 7.81
N GLN A 492 12.35 13.46 8.14
CA GLN A 492 12.83 14.83 7.94
C GLN A 492 14.15 14.77 7.15
N PRO A 493 14.10 14.79 5.80
CA PRO A 493 15.25 14.57 4.93
C PRO A 493 16.49 15.42 5.25
N GLY A 494 16.34 16.73 5.49
CA GLY A 494 17.47 17.60 5.81
C GLY A 494 18.19 17.21 7.11
N GLY A 495 17.42 16.91 8.15
CA GLY A 495 17.95 16.41 9.42
C GLY A 495 18.64 15.05 9.28
N ALA A 496 18.08 14.14 8.48
CA ALA A 496 18.66 12.83 8.22
C ALA A 496 20.01 12.92 7.48
N VAL A 497 20.10 13.76 6.45
CA VAL A 497 21.35 14.01 5.72
C VAL A 497 22.39 14.63 6.64
N LYS A 498 22.03 15.67 7.40
CA LYS A 498 22.94 16.33 8.35
C LYS A 498 23.51 15.34 9.38
N ALA A 499 22.64 14.52 9.98
CA ALA A 499 23.05 13.49 10.94
C ALA A 499 23.95 12.40 10.31
N LEU A 500 23.75 12.08 9.03
CA LEU A 500 24.54 11.07 8.32
C LEU A 500 25.98 11.55 8.06
N VAL A 501 26.14 12.81 7.66
CA VAL A 501 27.44 13.38 7.24
C VAL A 501 28.19 14.08 8.38
N GLY A 502 27.52 14.34 9.51
CA GLY A 502 28.11 14.95 10.70
C GLY A 502 28.34 16.46 10.61
N TRP A 503 27.44 17.18 9.92
CA TRP A 503 27.48 18.65 9.81
C TRP A 503 26.76 19.39 10.93
#